data_AF-A0A938W5H4-F1
#
_entry.id   AF-A0A938W5H4-F1
#
_cell.length_a   1.000
_cell.length_b   1.000
_cell.length_c   1.000
_cell.angle_alpha   90.00
_cell.angle_beta   90.00
_cell.angle_gamma   90.00
#
_symmetry.space_group_name_H-M   'P 1'
#
loop_
_entity.id
_entity.type
_entity.pdbx_description
1 polymer ?
#
loop_
_entity_poly.entity_id
_entity_poly.type
_entity_poly.pdbx_seq_one_letter_code
_entity_poly.pdbx_strand_id
1 'polypeptide(L)'
;MGGEKSRSTGTNSNDMTTAALNRGPWVKVWDDRLPVIDNGPCPQTVTKSVTGIGLISFAPLNVTIDVVNRGPSDCLTGITVKQYDANHPNASNPLKTGHWWEITAADCTGGFDVNLTLPADFTPDDKDKVCRYTGSGQVWDCAMTSFTGSSITRNGVTAFSQWAAGNNAGPTAVTLRDFRAAPGFDLAAWLRNLLRR
;
A
#
# COMPACT_ATOMS: atom_id res chain seq x y z
N MET A 1 0.99 5.10 76.91
CA MET A 1 0.18 4.12 77.66
C MET A 1 -1.03 3.77 76.80
N GLY A 2 -1.20 2.48 76.45
CA GLY A 2 -2.40 1.81 75.85
C GLY A 2 -2.82 2.28 74.45
N GLY A 3 -3.01 1.46 73.39
CA GLY A 3 -3.53 0.08 73.29
C GLY A 3 -5.04 0.07 73.62
N GLU A 4 -6.02 -0.31 72.80
CA GLU A 4 -6.21 -1.44 71.86
C GLU A 4 -7.38 -1.09 70.87
N LYS A 5 -7.34 -1.37 69.56
CA LYS A 5 -7.56 -2.64 68.80
C LYS A 5 -9.03 -2.87 68.35
N SER A 6 -9.23 -2.90 67.04
CA SER A 6 -10.17 -3.85 66.40
C SER A 6 -9.59 -4.26 65.04
N ARG A 7 -9.49 -5.57 64.86
CA ARG A 7 -8.79 -6.31 63.80
C ARG A 7 -9.88 -6.92 62.92
N SER A 8 -9.83 -6.73 61.60
CA SER A 8 -10.56 -7.62 60.69
C SER A 8 -9.56 -8.58 60.05
N THR A 9 -9.82 -9.86 60.27
CA THR A 9 -9.18 -11.03 59.69
C THR A 9 -10.15 -11.62 58.68
N GLY A 10 -9.69 -11.97 57.48
CA GLY A 10 -10.53 -12.65 56.50
C GLY A 10 -9.83 -12.89 55.17
N THR A 11 -8.85 -13.79 55.16
CA THR A 11 -8.32 -14.42 53.97
C THR A 11 -9.40 -15.32 53.37
N ASN A 12 -9.76 -15.13 52.10
CA ASN A 12 -10.36 -16.19 51.26
C ASN A 12 -9.56 -16.26 49.95
N SER A 13 -8.47 -17.03 50.03
CA SER A 13 -7.94 -17.79 48.89
C SER A 13 -8.92 -18.93 48.63
N ASN A 14 -9.18 -19.24 47.35
CA ASN A 14 -9.79 -20.43 46.70
C ASN A 14 -10.49 -19.86 45.43
N ASP A 15 -10.11 -20.11 44.18
CA ASP A 15 -9.54 -21.29 43.55
C ASP A 15 -8.83 -20.84 42.25
N MET A 16 -7.51 -20.95 42.20
CA MET A 16 -6.83 -21.18 40.92
C MET A 16 -6.33 -22.63 40.96
N THR A 17 -7.25 -23.57 40.77
CA THR A 17 -6.93 -24.98 40.54
C THR A 17 -7.41 -25.39 39.16
N THR A 18 -6.45 -25.39 38.23
CA THR A 18 -6.27 -26.38 37.15
C THR A 18 -7.51 -26.97 36.47
N ALA A 19 -7.87 -26.40 35.32
CA ALA A 19 -8.32 -27.09 34.11
C ALA A 19 -8.15 -26.09 32.94
N ALA A 20 -7.50 -26.33 31.81
CA ALA A 20 -6.84 -27.50 31.27
C ALA A 20 -5.78 -27.00 30.27
N LEU A 21 -4.74 -27.81 30.12
CA LEU A 21 -3.74 -27.72 29.07
C LEU A 21 -4.40 -27.76 27.67
N ASN A 22 -3.77 -27.06 26.72
CA ASN A 22 -3.93 -27.19 25.27
C ASN A 22 -5.29 -26.77 24.66
N ARG A 23 -5.35 -25.54 24.11
CA ARG A 23 -5.74 -25.21 22.72
C ARG A 23 -5.93 -23.69 22.50
N GLY A 24 -4.98 -23.06 21.79
CA GLY A 24 -5.14 -21.86 20.95
C GLY A 24 -5.34 -20.48 21.63
N PRO A 25 -4.73 -19.38 21.13
CA PRO A 25 -4.99 -18.05 21.68
C PRO A 25 -6.09 -17.34 20.89
N TRP A 26 -7.34 -17.39 21.36
CA TRP A 26 -8.33 -16.34 21.07
C TRP A 26 -9.26 -16.15 22.26
N VAL A 27 -8.96 -15.18 23.11
CA VAL A 27 -9.96 -14.56 24.00
C VAL A 27 -9.91 -13.07 23.75
N LYS A 28 -10.87 -12.57 22.97
CA LYS A 28 -11.23 -11.15 22.97
C LYS A 28 -11.94 -10.87 24.29
N VAL A 29 -11.28 -10.14 25.18
CA VAL A 29 -11.93 -9.50 26.32
C VAL A 29 -12.59 -8.24 25.77
N TRP A 30 -13.92 -8.18 25.77
CA TRP A 30 -14.66 -6.94 25.51
C TRP A 30 -14.93 -6.28 26.87
N ASP A 31 -14.49 -5.02 27.03
CA ASP A 31 -14.84 -4.13 28.13
C ASP A 31 -15.89 -3.13 27.60
N ASP A 32 -17.10 -3.14 28.16
CA ASP A 32 -18.29 -2.44 27.64
C ASP A 32 -18.35 -0.94 28.02
N ARG A 33 -17.20 -0.26 28.18
CA ARG A 33 -17.16 1.17 28.58
C ARG A 33 -16.23 2.06 27.76
N LEU A 34 -16.06 1.80 26.46
CA LEU A 34 -15.30 2.66 25.56
C LEU A 34 -16.19 3.30 24.46
N PRO A 35 -15.91 4.55 24.04
CA PRO A 35 -16.73 5.27 23.07
C PRO A 35 -16.75 4.53 21.73
N VAL A 36 -17.90 4.61 21.03
CA VAL A 36 -18.18 3.95 19.75
C VAL A 36 -16.97 4.05 18.81
N ILE A 37 -16.29 2.93 18.64
CA ILE A 37 -15.22 2.76 17.67
C ILE A 37 -15.90 2.60 16.31
N ASP A 38 -15.49 3.42 15.35
CA ASP A 38 -15.90 3.34 13.95
C ASP A 38 -15.82 1.88 13.45
N ASN A 39 -16.95 1.34 12.97
CA ASN A 39 -17.14 -0.08 12.61
C ASN A 39 -16.53 -0.45 11.25
N GLY A 40 -15.46 0.23 10.82
CA GLY A 40 -14.70 -0.18 9.65
C GLY A 40 -14.01 -1.54 9.91
N PRO A 41 -14.00 -2.48 8.95
CA PRO A 41 -13.23 -3.71 9.10
C PRO A 41 -11.76 -3.36 9.35
N CYS A 42 -11.18 -3.93 10.41
CA CYS A 42 -9.78 -3.69 10.73
C CYS A 42 -8.90 -4.09 9.52
N PRO A 43 -7.87 -3.29 9.17
CA PRO A 43 -7.02 -3.60 8.04
C PRO A 43 -6.34 -4.95 8.22
N GLN A 44 -6.40 -5.79 7.20
CA GLN A 44 -5.83 -7.14 7.22
C GLN A 44 -4.32 -7.05 6.93
N THR A 45 -3.48 -7.70 7.74
CA THR A 45 -2.01 -7.63 7.61
C THR A 45 -1.40 -9.02 7.50
N VAL A 46 -0.51 -9.22 6.52
CA VAL A 46 0.23 -10.46 6.30
C VAL A 46 1.71 -10.14 6.11
N THR A 47 2.58 -10.78 6.89
CA THR A 47 4.04 -10.67 6.77
C THR A 47 4.63 -12.00 6.30
N LYS A 48 5.59 -11.94 5.37
CA LYS A 48 6.31 -13.12 4.83
C LYS A 48 7.80 -12.84 4.79
N SER A 49 8.60 -13.85 5.15
CA SER A 49 10.05 -13.82 4.94
C SER A 49 10.39 -14.04 3.47
N VAL A 50 11.48 -13.42 3.03
CA VAL A 50 12.05 -13.54 1.68
C VAL A 50 13.41 -14.21 1.83
N THR A 51 13.49 -15.48 1.48
CA THR A 51 14.74 -16.28 1.57
C THR A 51 15.46 -16.41 0.23
N GLY A 52 14.81 -16.01 -0.87
CA GLY A 52 15.32 -16.14 -2.23
C GLY A 52 14.44 -15.38 -3.22
N ILE A 53 14.71 -15.58 -4.50
CA ILE A 53 13.89 -15.08 -5.60
C ILE A 53 12.66 -15.97 -5.82
N GLY A 54 11.63 -15.43 -6.46
CA GLY A 54 10.43 -16.15 -6.86
C GLY A 54 9.13 -15.63 -6.23
N LEU A 55 8.05 -16.35 -6.53
CA LEU A 55 6.69 -15.93 -6.20
C LEU A 55 6.34 -16.15 -4.72
N ILE A 56 5.88 -15.08 -4.07
CA ILE A 56 5.34 -15.08 -2.72
C ILE A 56 3.85 -14.70 -2.78
N SER A 57 3.01 -15.52 -2.18
CA SER A 57 1.57 -15.27 -2.06
C SER A 57 1.19 -14.81 -0.66
N PHE A 58 0.40 -13.74 -0.58
CA PHE A 58 -0.09 -13.11 0.65
C PHE A 58 -1.58 -13.41 0.86
N ALA A 59 -1.95 -14.70 0.96
CA ALA A 59 -3.32 -15.08 1.32
C ALA A 59 -3.67 -14.63 2.75
N PRO A 60 -4.91 -14.16 3.01
CA PRO A 60 -6.08 -14.13 2.11
C PRO A 60 -6.20 -12.87 1.23
N LEU A 61 -5.19 -11.98 1.20
CA LEU A 61 -5.26 -10.67 0.51
C LEU A 61 -5.23 -10.78 -1.02
N ASN A 62 -5.00 -11.97 -1.59
CA ASN A 62 -4.84 -12.23 -3.03
C ASN A 62 -3.78 -11.34 -3.72
N VAL A 63 -2.84 -10.80 -2.94
CA VAL A 63 -1.65 -10.11 -3.44
C VAL A 63 -0.56 -11.14 -3.69
N THR A 64 0.11 -11.05 -4.84
CA THR A 64 1.31 -11.82 -5.11
C THR A 64 2.47 -10.90 -5.50
N ILE A 65 3.66 -11.25 -5.01
CA ILE A 65 4.89 -10.52 -5.28
C ILE A 65 5.91 -11.55 -5.75
N ASP A 66 6.36 -11.41 -6.99
CA ASP A 66 7.46 -12.20 -7.55
C ASP A 66 8.77 -11.44 -7.36
N VAL A 67 9.63 -11.95 -6.49
CA VAL A 67 10.90 -11.31 -6.17
C VAL A 67 11.91 -11.67 -7.25
N VAL A 68 12.31 -10.68 -8.06
CA VAL A 68 13.26 -10.86 -9.16
C VAL A 68 14.69 -10.61 -8.68
N ASN A 69 14.89 -9.60 -7.84
CA ASN A 69 16.15 -9.25 -7.21
C ASN A 69 15.90 -8.79 -5.77
N ARG A 70 16.67 -9.31 -4.81
CA ARG A 70 16.55 -8.97 -3.38
C ARG A 70 17.32 -7.71 -2.96
N GLY A 71 17.99 -7.07 -3.91
CA GLY A 71 18.76 -5.86 -3.70
C GLY A 71 20.18 -6.10 -3.19
N PRO A 72 20.94 -5.03 -2.92
CA PRO A 72 22.33 -5.13 -2.48
C PRO A 72 22.47 -5.99 -1.24
N SER A 73 23.40 -6.95 -1.28
CA SER A 73 23.66 -7.90 -0.18
C SER A 73 22.41 -8.66 0.29
N ASP A 74 21.44 -8.90 -0.62
CA ASP A 74 20.19 -9.56 -0.31
C ASP A 74 19.38 -8.90 0.82
N CYS A 75 19.38 -7.55 0.86
CA CYS A 75 18.75 -6.81 1.95
C CYS A 75 17.25 -7.06 2.12
N LEU A 76 16.52 -7.44 1.06
CA LEU A 76 15.11 -7.76 1.16
C LEU A 76 14.93 -9.13 1.84
N THR A 77 14.68 -9.10 3.14
CA THR A 77 14.53 -10.29 4.02
C THR A 77 13.08 -10.58 4.40
N GLY A 78 12.19 -9.60 4.23
CA GLY A 78 10.79 -9.71 4.57
C GLY A 78 9.94 -8.66 3.88
N ILE A 79 8.68 -9.00 3.66
CA ILE A 79 7.67 -8.10 3.11
C ILE A 79 6.43 -8.17 3.99
N THR A 80 5.88 -7.01 4.32
CA THR A 80 4.57 -6.89 4.97
C THR A 80 3.60 -6.25 4.00
N VAL A 81 2.43 -6.87 3.83
CA VAL A 81 1.30 -6.35 3.06
C VAL A 81 0.15 -6.11 4.02
N LYS A 82 -0.36 -4.88 4.04
CA LYS A 82 -1.52 -4.47 4.82
C LYS A 82 -2.58 -3.92 3.88
N GLN A 83 -3.76 -4.51 3.90
CA GLN A 83 -4.92 -4.07 3.11
C GLN A 83 -5.86 -3.21 3.95
N TYR A 84 -6.41 -2.18 3.32
CA TYR A 84 -7.46 -1.33 3.87
C TYR A 84 -8.69 -1.40 2.97
N ASP A 85 -9.84 -1.76 3.53
CA ASP A 85 -11.11 -1.84 2.81
C ASP A 85 -11.86 -0.49 2.85
N ALA A 86 -11.19 0.53 2.30
CA ALA A 86 -11.74 1.85 2.09
C ALA A 86 -11.09 2.50 0.87
N ASN A 87 -11.60 3.66 0.45
CA ASN A 87 -10.89 4.49 -0.52
C ASN A 87 -9.65 5.12 0.11
N HIS A 88 -8.52 5.12 -0.61
CA HIS A 88 -7.35 5.88 -0.16
C HIS A 88 -7.71 7.38 -0.08
N PRO A 89 -7.33 8.11 0.98
CA PRO A 89 -7.72 9.52 1.16
C PRO A 89 -7.26 10.41 0.01
N ASN A 90 -6.17 10.03 -0.66
CA ASN A 90 -5.59 10.74 -1.80
C ASN A 90 -5.87 10.07 -3.16
N ALA A 91 -6.83 9.16 -3.26
CA ALA A 91 -7.21 8.54 -4.53
C ALA A 91 -7.98 9.53 -5.44
N SER A 92 -7.66 9.52 -6.73
CA SER A 92 -8.53 10.05 -7.78
C SER A 92 -9.67 9.06 -8.07
N ASN A 93 -10.70 9.48 -8.81
CA ASN A 93 -11.88 8.62 -9.06
C ASN A 93 -11.55 7.21 -9.62
N PRO A 94 -10.61 7.03 -10.58
CA PRO A 94 -10.20 5.69 -11.05
C PRO A 94 -9.61 4.77 -9.97
N LEU A 95 -9.15 5.33 -8.84
CA LEU A 95 -8.49 4.62 -7.74
C LEU A 95 -9.38 4.50 -6.50
N LYS A 96 -10.63 4.96 -6.57
CA LYS A 96 -11.63 4.79 -5.50
C LYS A 96 -12.37 3.47 -5.67
N THR A 97 -11.61 2.37 -5.63
CA THR A 97 -12.10 1.00 -5.81
C THR A 97 -12.44 0.31 -4.48
N GLY A 98 -12.49 1.05 -3.37
CA GLY A 98 -12.83 0.49 -2.06
C GLY A 98 -11.72 -0.29 -1.37
N HIS A 99 -10.55 -0.47 -2.01
CA HIS A 99 -9.40 -1.15 -1.42
C HIS A 99 -8.08 -0.48 -1.78
N TRP A 100 -7.13 -0.49 -0.84
CA TRP A 100 -5.73 -0.16 -1.13
C TRP A 100 -4.79 -0.93 -0.20
N TRP A 101 -3.53 -1.04 -0.59
CA TRP A 101 -2.51 -1.80 0.13
C TRP A 101 -1.35 -0.91 0.53
N GLU A 102 -0.91 -1.04 1.78
CA GLU A 102 0.39 -0.59 2.24
C GLU A 102 1.35 -1.78 2.19
N ILE A 103 2.44 -1.63 1.45
CA ILE A 103 3.47 -2.65 1.32
C ILE A 103 4.76 -2.07 1.87
N THR A 104 5.46 -2.84 2.71
CA THR A 104 6.74 -2.44 3.30
C THR A 104 7.76 -3.57 3.21
N ALA A 105 9.02 -3.20 2.99
CA ALA A 105 10.16 -4.12 3.06
C ALA A 105 10.75 -4.11 4.48
N ALA A 106 11.19 -5.27 4.93
CA ALA A 106 12.12 -5.39 6.05
C ALA A 106 13.56 -5.24 5.54
N ASP A 107 14.40 -4.54 6.31
CA ASP A 107 15.86 -4.42 6.16
C ASP A 107 16.38 -3.84 4.82
N CYS A 108 15.50 -3.39 3.93
CA CYS A 108 15.86 -2.95 2.58
C CYS A 108 15.12 -1.66 2.22
N THR A 109 15.87 -0.60 1.92
CA THR A 109 15.31 0.71 1.56
C THR A 109 15.21 0.93 0.05
N GLY A 110 15.80 0.05 -0.76
CA GLY A 110 15.76 0.08 -2.22
C GLY A 110 16.76 -0.87 -2.88
N GLY A 111 16.83 -0.83 -4.21
CA GLY A 111 17.74 -1.64 -5.02
C GLY A 111 17.26 -3.08 -5.28
N PHE A 112 16.17 -3.50 -4.64
CA PHE A 112 15.42 -4.69 -5.02
C PHE A 112 14.57 -4.44 -6.27
N ASP A 113 14.11 -5.52 -6.89
CA ASP A 113 13.18 -5.50 -8.02
C ASP A 113 12.15 -6.62 -7.87
N VAL A 114 10.86 -6.28 -8.00
CA VAL A 114 9.77 -7.26 -7.90
C VAL A 114 8.69 -7.01 -8.96
N ASN A 115 7.93 -8.06 -9.27
CA ASN A 115 6.67 -7.94 -10.00
C ASN A 115 5.51 -8.01 -9.00
N LEU A 116 4.69 -6.95 -8.96
CA LEU A 116 3.55 -6.84 -8.04
C LEU A 116 2.26 -7.15 -8.79
N THR A 117 1.48 -8.09 -8.27
CA THR A 117 0.13 -8.38 -8.76
C THR A 117 -0.89 -8.09 -7.68
N LEU A 118 -1.85 -7.22 -7.98
CA LEU A 118 -2.96 -6.87 -7.10
C LEU A 118 -4.27 -7.46 -7.65
N PRO A 119 -5.18 -7.91 -6.76
CA PRO A 119 -6.52 -8.31 -7.19
C PRO A 119 -7.33 -7.10 -7.64
N ALA A 120 -8.32 -7.34 -8.48
CA ALA A 120 -9.31 -6.36 -8.92
C ALA A 120 -10.72 -6.89 -8.64
N ASP A 121 -11.60 -6.01 -8.16
CA ASP A 121 -13.03 -6.24 -7.95
C ASP A 121 -13.89 -5.86 -9.17
N PHE A 122 -13.23 -5.39 -10.23
CA PHE A 122 -13.77 -5.14 -11.56
C PHE A 122 -13.15 -6.12 -12.57
N THR A 123 -13.72 -6.20 -13.78
CA THR A 123 -13.13 -6.97 -14.89
C THR A 123 -11.97 -6.20 -15.50
N PRO A 124 -10.70 -6.63 -15.34
CA PRO A 124 -9.58 -5.86 -15.83
C PRO A 124 -9.49 -5.82 -17.37
N ASP A 125 -9.06 -4.68 -17.89
CA ASP A 125 -8.73 -4.46 -19.30
C ASP A 125 -7.38 -3.72 -19.50
N ASP A 126 -7.07 -3.32 -20.74
CA ASP A 126 -5.79 -2.68 -21.08
C ASP A 126 -5.63 -1.25 -20.54
N LYS A 127 -6.70 -0.64 -20.03
CA LYS A 127 -6.72 0.70 -19.43
C LYS A 127 -6.51 0.65 -17.93
N ASP A 128 -6.57 -0.52 -17.30
CA ASP A 128 -6.40 -0.65 -15.86
C ASP A 128 -4.93 -0.72 -15.44
N LYS A 129 -4.63 -0.24 -14.23
CA LYS A 129 -3.24 -0.07 -13.74
C LYS A 129 -3.08 -0.43 -12.28
N VAL A 130 -1.84 -0.79 -11.91
CA VAL A 130 -1.37 -0.82 -10.53
C VAL A 130 -0.62 0.48 -10.26
N CYS A 131 -1.14 1.23 -9.30
CA CYS A 131 -0.72 2.59 -9.01
C CYS A 131 -0.01 2.70 -7.67
N ARG A 132 1.18 3.29 -7.68
CA ARG A 132 1.98 3.60 -6.50
C ARG A 132 1.71 5.03 -6.05
N TYR A 133 1.36 5.23 -4.79
CA TYR A 133 1.26 6.58 -4.24
C TYR A 133 2.66 7.17 -4.00
N THR A 134 2.90 8.39 -4.47
CA THR A 134 4.24 9.02 -4.40
C THR A 134 4.42 9.91 -3.16
N GLY A 135 3.42 10.00 -2.27
CA GLY A 135 3.55 10.64 -0.96
C GLY A 135 2.90 12.01 -0.81
N SER A 136 2.48 12.68 -1.89
CA SER A 136 1.83 14.00 -1.81
C SER A 136 0.71 14.20 -2.82
N GLY A 137 -0.34 14.92 -2.40
CA GLY A 137 -1.50 15.25 -3.24
C GLY A 137 -2.20 14.01 -3.81
N GLN A 138 -2.83 14.12 -4.97
CA GLN A 138 -3.38 12.97 -5.71
C GLN A 138 -2.39 12.47 -6.78
N VAL A 139 -1.10 12.36 -6.42
CA VAL A 139 -0.05 11.94 -7.35
C VAL A 139 0.19 10.44 -7.21
N TRP A 140 -0.05 9.73 -8.30
CA TRP A 140 0.09 8.29 -8.41
C TRP A 140 0.92 7.95 -9.64
N ASP A 141 1.92 7.11 -9.44
CA ASP A 141 2.66 6.50 -10.52
C ASP A 141 1.95 5.20 -10.92
N CYS A 142 1.28 5.21 -12.07
CA CYS A 142 0.43 4.13 -12.54
C CYS A 142 1.05 3.43 -13.75
N ALA A 143 1.16 2.10 -13.68
CA ALA A 143 1.60 1.28 -14.81
C ALA A 143 0.93 -0.10 -14.77
N MET A 144 0.97 -0.81 -15.89
CA MET A 144 0.56 -2.21 -16.02
C MET A 144 1.49 -2.90 -17.01
N THR A 145 1.80 -4.15 -16.72
CA THR A 145 2.55 -5.03 -17.62
C THR A 145 1.66 -6.13 -18.18
N SER A 146 0.79 -6.71 -17.36
CA SER A 146 -0.24 -7.67 -17.78
C SER A 146 -1.46 -7.61 -16.86
N PHE A 147 -2.55 -8.25 -17.28
CA PHE A 147 -3.75 -8.43 -16.47
C PHE A 147 -4.39 -9.79 -16.76
N THR A 148 -5.23 -10.24 -15.84
CA THR A 148 -6.12 -11.39 -15.99
C THR A 148 -7.57 -10.96 -15.77
N GLY A 149 -8.52 -11.88 -15.78
CA GLY A 149 -9.92 -11.56 -15.47
C GLY A 149 -10.18 -11.06 -14.05
N SER A 150 -9.20 -11.12 -13.14
CA SER A 150 -9.38 -10.74 -11.73
C SER A 150 -8.15 -10.08 -11.08
N SER A 151 -7.10 -9.75 -11.84
CA SER A 151 -5.89 -9.16 -11.29
C SER A 151 -5.10 -8.36 -12.32
N ILE A 152 -4.25 -7.46 -11.83
CA ILE A 152 -3.38 -6.63 -12.65
C ILE A 152 -1.95 -6.77 -12.11
N THR A 153 -1.00 -6.97 -13.01
CA THR A 153 0.43 -7.10 -12.69
C THR A 153 1.21 -5.90 -13.20
N ARG A 154 2.12 -5.40 -12.37
CA ARG A 154 3.11 -4.40 -12.72
C ARG A 154 4.50 -4.92 -12.39
N ASN A 155 5.36 -4.96 -13.41
CA ASN A 155 6.76 -5.35 -13.27
C ASN A 155 7.63 -4.15 -12.90
N GLY A 156 8.86 -4.42 -12.46
CA GLY A 156 9.85 -3.37 -12.25
C GLY A 156 9.60 -2.53 -10.98
N VAL A 157 8.94 -3.10 -9.97
CA VAL A 157 8.67 -2.38 -8.72
C VAL A 157 9.91 -2.39 -7.84
N THR A 158 10.54 -1.22 -7.71
CA THR A 158 11.82 -1.03 -7.01
C THR A 158 11.70 -0.33 -5.66
N ALA A 159 10.48 0.03 -5.26
CA ALA A 159 10.22 0.65 -3.98
C ALA A 159 8.78 0.41 -3.55
N PHE A 160 8.58 0.03 -2.29
CA PHE A 160 7.25 -0.13 -1.71
C PHE A 160 6.73 1.17 -1.09
N SER A 161 5.43 1.22 -0.81
CA SER A 161 4.67 2.38 -0.31
C SER A 161 3.20 1.97 -0.23
N GLN A 162 2.27 2.90 -0.47
CA GLN A 162 0.85 2.64 -0.66
C GLN A 162 0.55 2.39 -2.14
N TRP A 163 -0.40 1.50 -2.41
CA TRP A 163 -0.71 0.95 -3.72
C TRP A 163 -2.21 0.75 -3.91
N ALA A 164 -2.70 0.90 -5.13
CA ALA A 164 -4.07 0.57 -5.49
C ALA A 164 -4.14 -0.02 -6.91
N ALA A 165 -5.08 -0.93 -7.13
CA ALA A 165 -5.52 -1.32 -8.46
C ALA A 165 -6.61 -0.34 -8.90
N GLY A 166 -6.47 0.23 -10.09
CA GLY A 166 -7.36 1.27 -10.59
C GLY A 166 -8.03 0.91 -11.91
N ASN A 167 -9.34 1.19 -11.96
CA ASN A 167 -10.17 0.99 -13.15
C ASN A 167 -10.09 2.24 -14.04
N ASN A 168 -9.57 2.09 -15.27
CA ASN A 168 -9.21 3.17 -16.17
C ASN A 168 -8.25 4.19 -15.52
N ALA A 169 -7.35 3.71 -14.65
CA ALA A 169 -6.36 4.55 -14.00
C ALA A 169 -5.24 4.94 -14.95
N GLY A 170 -4.96 6.23 -15.06
CA GLY A 170 -3.94 6.76 -15.96
C GLY A 170 -4.12 8.26 -16.15
N PRO A 171 -3.17 8.93 -16.83
CA PRO A 171 -3.37 10.32 -17.17
C PRO A 171 -4.62 10.47 -18.04
N THR A 172 -5.45 11.47 -17.73
CA THR A 172 -6.49 11.90 -18.66
C THR A 172 -5.80 12.29 -19.97
N ALA A 173 -6.14 11.61 -21.07
CA ALA A 173 -5.58 11.93 -22.38
C ALA A 173 -5.81 13.41 -22.69
N VAL A 174 -4.73 14.12 -22.99
CA VAL A 174 -4.79 15.53 -23.40
C VAL A 174 -4.65 15.59 -24.91
N THR A 175 -5.65 16.16 -25.58
CA THR A 175 -5.54 16.46 -27.02
C THR A 175 -4.80 17.78 -27.19
N LEU A 176 -3.60 17.72 -27.78
CA LEU A 176 -2.90 18.93 -28.22
C LEU A 176 -3.69 19.55 -29.38
N ARG A 177 -4.30 20.72 -29.14
CA ARG A 177 -5.11 21.39 -30.16
C ARG A 177 -4.27 22.15 -31.19
N ASP A 178 -3.15 22.73 -30.76
CA ASP A 178 -2.30 23.56 -31.62
C ASP A 178 -0.87 23.61 -31.06
N PHE A 179 0.12 23.59 -31.95
CA PHE A 179 1.53 23.78 -31.63
C PHE A 179 2.12 24.75 -32.65
N ARG A 180 2.33 26.00 -32.22
CA ARG A 180 2.90 27.04 -33.09
C ARG A 180 4.32 27.36 -32.66
N ALA A 181 5.24 27.28 -33.61
CA ALA A 181 6.56 27.89 -33.49
C ALA A 181 6.51 29.31 -34.07
N ALA A 182 7.00 30.29 -33.31
CA ALA A 182 7.26 31.63 -33.83
C ALA A 182 8.76 31.75 -34.13
N PRO A 183 9.17 32.36 -35.26
CA PRO A 183 10.57 32.67 -35.48
C PRO A 183 11.07 33.58 -34.36
N GLY A 184 12.16 33.19 -33.72
CA GLY A 184 12.92 34.09 -32.84
C GLY A 184 13.38 35.30 -33.63
N PHE A 185 13.50 36.44 -32.96
CA PHE A 185 13.90 37.72 -33.57
C PHE A 185 15.23 37.55 -34.34
N ASP A 186 15.18 37.43 -35.67
CA ASP A 186 16.38 37.36 -36.51
C ASP A 186 16.93 38.78 -36.70
N LEU A 187 17.87 39.14 -35.82
CA LEU A 187 18.59 40.41 -35.87
C LEU A 187 19.29 40.62 -37.22
N ALA A 188 19.71 39.56 -37.90
CA ALA A 188 20.33 39.64 -39.22
C ALA A 188 19.31 39.96 -40.32
N ALA A 189 18.07 39.44 -40.24
CA ALA A 189 16.99 39.82 -41.14
C ALA A 189 16.57 41.29 -40.94
N TRP A 190 16.53 41.75 -39.69
CA TRP A 190 16.23 43.14 -39.36
C TRP A 190 17.31 44.11 -39.86
N LEU A 191 18.59 43.81 -39.62
CA LEU A 191 19.72 44.61 -40.10
C LEU A 191 19.79 44.69 -41.64
N ARG A 192 19.50 43.59 -42.34
CA ARG A 192 19.43 43.59 -43.82
C ARG A 192 18.37 44.53 -44.38
N ASN A 193 17.28 44.78 -43.66
CA ASN A 193 16.22 45.71 -44.08
C ASN A 193 16.52 47.17 -43.74
N LEU A 194 17.36 47.45 -42.74
CA LEU A 194 17.79 48.81 -42.41
C LEU A 194 18.88 49.35 -43.34
N LEU A 195 19.78 48.50 -43.79
CA LEU A 195 20.87 48.88 -44.71
C LEU A 195 20.42 49.03 -46.18
N ARG A 196 19.12 48.85 -46.46
CA ARG A 196 18.49 49.03 -47.79
C ARG A 196 17.64 50.30 -47.90
N ARG A 197 17.75 51.23 -46.94
CA ARG A 197 17.15 52.57 -47.01
C ARG A 197 18.21 53.63 -47.24
#